data_AF-A0AAN7JTD8-F1
#
_entry.id   AF-A0AAN7JTD8-F1
#
_cell.length_a   1.000
_cell.length_b   1.000
_cell.length_c   1.000
_cell.angle_alpha   90.00
_cell.angle_beta   90.00
_cell.angle_gamma   90.00
#
_symmetry.space_group_name_H-M   'P 1'
#
loop_
_entity.id
_entity.type
_entity.pdbx_description
1 polymer ?
#
loop_
_entity_poly.entity_id
_entity_poly.type
_entity_poly.pdbx_seq_one_letter_code
_entity_poly.pdbx_strand_id
1 'polypeptide(L)'
;MQLLHKLRKNNCPRINRILVSITVMGSAGPIRIVVDEADLVEAVIGTALKSYAREGRLPILGSNLDDFLLYSPNYGCDALSPWDTIGSQGTRNFLLCKKPQSDQRTPDAGRKSPAVIHGKGSRNWKTWINKPFSLKISSH
;
A
#
# COMPACT_ATOMS: atom_id res chain seq x y z
N MET A 1 -51.23 -21.12 -22.53
CA MET A 1 -49.81 -21.49 -22.30
C MET A 1 -48.93 -20.28 -22.58
N GLN A 2 -48.81 -19.34 -21.64
CA GLN A 2 -47.93 -18.17 -21.80
C GLN A 2 -46.58 -18.49 -21.16
N LEU A 3 -45.56 -18.61 -22.01
CA LEU A 3 -44.19 -18.95 -21.63
C LEU A 3 -43.51 -17.65 -21.14
N LEU A 4 -43.49 -17.45 -19.82
CA LEU A 4 -42.76 -16.36 -19.19
C LEU A 4 -41.26 -16.62 -19.38
N HIS A 5 -40.67 -15.95 -20.37
CA HIS A 5 -39.24 -15.96 -20.60
C HIS A 5 -38.56 -15.29 -19.40
N LYS A 6 -38.00 -16.12 -18.52
CA LYS A 6 -37.18 -15.67 -17.41
C LYS A 6 -35.90 -15.07 -18.00
N LEU A 7 -35.86 -13.74 -18.15
CA LEU A 7 -34.63 -13.00 -18.33
C LEU A 7 -33.81 -13.20 -17.05
N ARG A 8 -32.97 -14.23 -17.05
CA ARG A 8 -31.88 -14.38 -16.10
C ARG A 8 -30.94 -13.21 -16.38
N LYS A 9 -31.12 -12.14 -15.60
CA LYS A 9 -30.23 -11.00 -15.60
C LYS A 9 -28.94 -11.49 -14.94
N ASN A 10 -28.00 -11.92 -15.76
CA ASN A 10 -26.64 -12.23 -15.33
C ASN A 10 -26.01 -10.89 -14.94
N ASN A 11 -26.31 -10.37 -13.74
CA ASN A 11 -25.48 -9.35 -13.14
C ASN A 11 -24.20 -10.04 -12.65
N CYS A 12 -23.42 -10.59 -13.59
CA CYS A 12 -22.02 -10.86 -13.30
C CYS A 12 -21.39 -9.46 -13.22
N PRO A 13 -20.91 -9.03 -12.04
CA PRO A 13 -20.16 -7.80 -11.96
C PRO A 13 -19.04 -7.91 -12.99
N ARG A 14 -18.85 -6.90 -13.84
CA ARG A 14 -17.71 -6.88 -14.75
C ARG A 14 -16.48 -6.81 -13.84
N ILE A 15 -15.77 -7.94 -13.73
CA ILE A 15 -14.53 -8.05 -12.96
C ILE A 15 -13.47 -7.31 -13.76
N ASN A 16 -13.33 -6.02 -13.52
CA ASN A 16 -12.32 -5.21 -14.15
C ASN A 16 -11.04 -5.35 -13.34
N ARG A 17 -10.11 -6.19 -13.82
CA ARG A 17 -8.83 -6.39 -13.15
C ARG A 17 -7.80 -5.41 -13.66
N ILE A 18 -7.09 -4.79 -12.72
CA ILE A 18 -5.98 -3.90 -13.02
C ILE A 18 -4.68 -4.44 -12.43
N LEU A 19 -3.59 -4.25 -13.18
CA LEU A 19 -2.25 -4.45 -12.64
C LEU A 19 -1.84 -3.16 -11.93
N VAL A 20 -1.54 -3.27 -10.63
CA VAL A 20 -1.03 -2.18 -9.81
C VAL A 20 0.41 -2.45 -9.41
N SER A 21 1.19 -1.37 -9.32
CA SER A 21 2.58 -1.35 -8.89
C SER A 21 2.65 -0.67 -7.53
N ILE A 22 3.08 -1.41 -6.51
CA ILE A 22 3.14 -0.94 -5.13
C ILE A 22 4.60 -0.86 -4.71
N THR A 23 5.09 0.36 -4.50
CA THR A 23 6.42 0.60 -3.95
C THR A 23 6.35 0.54 -2.44
N VAL A 24 7.04 -0.41 -1.82
CA VAL A 24 7.14 -0.48 -0.36
C VAL A 24 8.30 0.38 0.11
N MET A 25 8.06 1.22 1.11
CA MET A 25 9.11 2.07 1.69
C MET A 25 10.28 1.26 2.23
N GLY A 26 11.49 1.60 1.81
CA GLY A 26 12.73 0.93 2.23
C GLY A 26 13.01 -0.41 1.53
N SER A 27 12.14 -0.84 0.61
CA SER A 27 12.37 -2.05 -0.19
C SER A 27 13.25 -1.78 -1.41
N ALA A 28 13.77 -2.85 -2.02
CA ALA A 28 14.61 -2.78 -3.22
C ALA A 28 13.86 -2.36 -4.50
N GLY A 29 12.52 -2.29 -4.49
CA GLY A 29 11.73 -1.89 -5.65
C GLY A 29 10.24 -2.24 -5.50
N PRO A 30 9.41 -1.89 -6.50
CA PRO A 30 7.97 -2.15 -6.43
C PRO A 30 7.64 -3.64 -6.56
N ILE A 31 6.55 -4.05 -5.93
CA ILE A 31 5.84 -5.30 -6.22
C ILE A 31 4.72 -5.03 -7.22
N ARG A 32 4.40 -6.01 -8.06
CA ARG A 32 3.31 -5.91 -9.03
C ARG A 32 2.26 -6.97 -8.74
N ILE A 33 1.03 -6.54 -8.51
CA ILE A 33 -0.09 -7.42 -8.19
C ILE A 33 -1.30 -7.07 -9.05
N VAL A 34 -2.11 -8.07 -9.37
CA VAL A 34 -3.38 -7.89 -10.06
C VAL A 34 -4.49 -7.83 -9.02
N VAL A 35 -5.30 -6.78 -9.07
CA VAL A 35 -6.42 -6.53 -8.15
C VAL A 35 -7.67 -6.19 -8.95
N ASP A 36 -8.85 -6.32 -8.34
CA ASP A 36 -10.09 -5.81 -8.94
C ASP A 36 -10.16 -4.29 -8.75
N GLU A 37 -10.67 -3.56 -9.74
CA GLU A 37 -10.94 -2.12 -9.60
C GLU A 37 -11.92 -1.82 -8.45
N ALA A 38 -12.83 -2.76 -8.15
CA ALA A 38 -13.77 -2.66 -7.06
C ALA A 38 -13.18 -3.03 -5.69
N ASP A 39 -11.94 -3.53 -5.62
CA ASP A 39 -11.31 -3.87 -4.35
C ASP A 39 -11.07 -2.61 -3.51
N LEU A 40 -11.36 -2.74 -2.21
CA LEU A 40 -11.06 -1.70 -1.22
C LEU A 40 -9.54 -1.58 -1.03
N VAL A 41 -9.09 -0.37 -0.71
CA VAL A 41 -7.68 -0.09 -0.41
C VAL A 41 -7.14 -1.00 0.69
N GLU A 42 -7.92 -1.29 1.74
CA GLU A 42 -7.54 -2.23 2.79
C GLU A 42 -7.22 -3.64 2.26
N ALA A 43 -8.07 -4.15 1.36
CA ALA A 43 -7.89 -5.46 0.74
C ALA A 43 -6.64 -5.49 -0.16
N VAL A 44 -6.38 -4.38 -0.87
CA VAL A 44 -5.17 -4.22 -1.68
C VAL A 44 -3.91 -4.22 -0.81
N ILE A 45 -3.91 -3.52 0.33
CA ILE A 45 -2.81 -3.54 1.30
C ILE A 45 -2.54 -4.97 1.77
N GLY A 46 -3.58 -5.71 2.16
CA GLY A 46 -3.41 -7.10 2.61
C GLY A 46 -2.84 -8.01 1.53
N THR A 47 -3.29 -7.84 0.28
CA THR A 47 -2.78 -8.59 -0.87
C THR A 47 -1.33 -8.23 -1.20
N ALA A 48 -0.97 -6.95 -1.04
CA ALA A 48 0.38 -6.44 -1.19
C ALA A 48 1.33 -7.06 -0.15
N LEU A 49 0.97 -7.03 1.13
CA LEU A 49 1.79 -7.60 2.21
C LEU A 49 2.01 -9.11 2.03
N LYS A 50 0.96 -9.86 1.68
CA LYS A 50 1.06 -11.30 1.37
C LYS A 50 1.99 -11.57 0.20
N SER A 51 1.87 -10.78 -0.88
CA SER A 51 2.72 -10.95 -2.07
C SER A 51 4.18 -10.57 -1.79
N TYR A 52 4.40 -9.51 -1.03
CA TYR A 52 5.72 -9.07 -0.60
C TYR A 52 6.44 -10.12 0.24
N ALA A 53 5.73 -10.74 1.20
CA ALA A 53 6.26 -11.83 2.02
C ALA A 53 6.54 -13.09 1.18
N ARG A 54 5.66 -13.41 0.21
CA ARG A 54 5.84 -14.53 -0.72
C ARG A 54 7.08 -14.36 -1.60
N GLU A 55 7.39 -13.13 -1.99
CA GLU A 55 8.62 -12.79 -2.72
C GLU A 55 9.89 -12.81 -1.84
N GLY A 56 9.77 -12.97 -0.51
CA GLY A 56 10.90 -13.00 0.41
C GLY A 56 11.65 -11.67 0.51
N ARG A 57 10.95 -10.55 0.28
CA ARG A 57 11.59 -9.22 0.22
C ARG A 57 11.94 -8.66 1.59
N LEU A 58 12.91 -7.76 1.59
CA LEU A 58 13.35 -6.99 2.75
C LEU A 58 13.05 -5.50 2.56
N PRO A 59 12.65 -4.78 3.64
CA PRO A 59 12.54 -5.24 5.04
C PRO A 59 11.36 -6.18 5.28
N ILE A 60 11.45 -7.05 6.29
CA ILE A 60 10.35 -7.92 6.71
C ILE A 60 9.20 -7.05 7.22
N LEU A 61 8.05 -7.13 6.55
CA LEU A 61 6.84 -6.43 6.95
C LEU A 61 6.04 -7.30 7.92
N GLY A 62 5.31 -6.66 8.83
CA GLY A 62 4.32 -7.35 9.68
C GLY A 62 3.06 -7.72 8.90
N SER A 63 2.13 -8.40 9.58
CA SER A 63 0.85 -8.82 9.01
C SER A 63 -0.34 -7.89 9.33
N ASN A 64 -0.18 -6.95 10.25
CA ASN A 64 -1.25 -6.06 10.69
C ASN A 64 -1.53 -4.99 9.65
N LEU A 65 -2.75 -4.94 9.11
CA LEU A 65 -3.12 -3.96 8.07
C LEU A 65 -3.13 -2.53 8.60
N ASP A 66 -3.55 -2.35 9.85
CA ASP A 66 -3.64 -1.04 10.51
C ASP A 66 -2.30 -0.32 10.63
N ASP A 67 -1.20 -1.05 10.58
CA ASP A 67 0.15 -0.50 10.62
C ASP A 67 0.56 0.14 9.28
N PHE A 68 -0.25 0.04 8.23
CA PHE A 68 0.13 0.49 6.90
C PHE A 68 -0.83 1.54 6.35
N LEU A 69 -0.28 2.38 5.47
CA LEU A 69 -1.00 3.37 4.69
C LEU A 69 -0.57 3.28 3.24
N LEU A 70 -1.54 3.40 2.33
CA LEU A 70 -1.30 3.45 0.90
C LEU A 70 -1.44 4.90 0.43
N TYR A 71 -0.46 5.39 -0.33
CA TYR A 71 -0.48 6.73 -0.91
C TYR A 71 -0.53 6.64 -2.43
N SER A 72 -1.27 7.57 -3.04
CA SER A 72 -1.30 7.76 -4.48
C SER A 72 -0.49 9.01 -4.87
N PRO A 73 0.38 8.96 -5.89
CA PRO A 73 1.18 10.11 -6.33
C PRO A 73 0.33 11.33 -6.75
N ASN A 74 -0.91 11.08 -7.19
CA ASN A 74 -1.77 12.11 -7.76
C ASN A 74 -2.67 12.80 -6.72
N TYR A 75 -2.81 12.25 -5.51
CA TYR A 75 -3.78 12.70 -4.50
C TYR A 75 -3.16 13.57 -3.40
N GLY A 76 -2.03 14.22 -3.68
CA GLY A 76 -1.27 14.97 -2.67
C GLY A 76 -0.55 14.03 -1.68
N CYS A 77 -0.06 14.58 -0.58
CA CYS A 77 0.64 13.80 0.46
C CYS A 77 -0.31 13.04 1.40
N ASP A 78 -1.59 12.87 1.02
CA ASP A 78 -2.62 12.27 1.86
C ASP A 78 -2.76 10.78 1.58
N ALA A 79 -2.96 10.01 2.67
CA ALA A 79 -3.16 8.58 2.57
C ALA A 79 -4.57 8.29 2.03
N LEU A 80 -4.68 7.23 1.25
CA LEU A 80 -5.96 6.75 0.76
C LEU A 80 -6.81 6.22 1.92
N SER A 81 -8.12 6.46 1.86
CA SER A 81 -9.04 5.89 2.84
C SER A 81 -9.09 4.37 2.64
N PRO A 82 -9.05 3.56 3.72
CA PRO A 82 -9.20 2.10 3.63
C PRO A 82 -10.49 1.66 2.93
N TRP A 83 -11.52 2.51 2.96
CA TRP A 83 -12.85 2.28 2.40
C TRP A 83 -13.01 2.74 0.96
N ASP A 84 -12.00 3.39 0.39
CA ASP A 84 -12.04 3.77 -1.02
C ASP A 84 -11.73 2.55 -1.90
N THR A 85 -12.32 2.53 -3.09
CA THR A 85 -11.95 1.56 -4.12
C THR A 85 -10.61 1.93 -4.75
N ILE A 86 -9.81 0.94 -5.12
CA ILE A 86 -8.53 1.19 -5.78
C ILE A 86 -8.71 1.75 -7.20
N GLY A 87 -9.77 1.35 -7.90
CA GLY A 87 -10.08 1.82 -9.26
C GLY A 87 -10.44 3.31 -9.33
N SER A 88 -11.06 3.87 -8.28
CA SER A 88 -11.43 5.29 -8.26
C SER A 88 -10.24 6.23 -8.14
N GLN A 89 -9.06 5.72 -7.79
CA GLN A 89 -7.85 6.54 -7.63
C GLN A 89 -7.29 7.03 -8.97
N GLY A 90 -7.68 6.41 -10.09
CA GLY A 90 -7.21 6.78 -11.43
C GLY A 90 -5.71 6.55 -11.66
N THR A 91 -5.01 5.93 -10.71
CA THR A 91 -3.59 5.62 -10.78
C THR A 91 -3.34 4.12 -10.65
N ARG A 92 -2.16 3.69 -11.09
CA ARG A 92 -1.71 2.30 -10.97
C ARG A 92 -0.40 2.16 -10.18
N ASN A 93 0.15 3.27 -9.70
CA ASN A 93 1.38 3.31 -8.93
C ASN A 93 1.04 3.83 -7.54
N PHE A 94 1.38 3.05 -6.52
CA PHE A 94 1.08 3.38 -5.13
C PHE A 94 2.32 3.23 -4.26
N LEU A 95 2.32 3.92 -3.12
CA LEU A 95 3.39 3.86 -2.13
C LEU A 95 2.83 3.28 -0.83
N LEU A 96 3.39 2.15 -0.38
CA LEU A 96 3.00 1.50 0.87
C LEU A 96 3.98 1.89 1.98
N CYS A 97 3.47 2.60 2.97
CA CYS A 97 4.22 3.10 4.12
C CYS A 97 3.77 2.40 5.40
N LYS A 98 4.73 2.08 6.27
CA LYS A 98 4.42 1.67 7.64
C LYS A 98 4.23 2.92 8.52
N LYS A 99 3.13 2.99 9.26
CA LYS A 99 2.86 4.04 10.25
C LYS A 99 3.93 3.97 11.35
N PRO A 100 4.45 5.11 11.83
CA PRO A 100 5.27 5.13 13.02
C PRO A 100 4.40 4.68 14.19
N GLN A 101 4.71 3.52 14.77
CA GLN A 101 4.07 3.12 16.02
C GLN A 101 4.47 4.13 17.10
N SER A 102 3.47 4.80 17.67
CA SER A 102 3.67 5.58 18.89
C SER A 102 3.86 4.59 20.03
N ASP A 103 5.07 4.05 20.15
CA ASP A 103 5.56 3.47 21.40
C ASP A 103 5.40 4.57 22.46
N GLN A 104 4.30 4.57 23.20
CA GLN A 104 4.23 5.16 24.54
C GLN A 104 5.17 4.34 25.42
N ARG A 105 6.48 4.50 25.23
CA ARG A 105 7.45 4.21 26.28
C ARG A 105 7.35 5.37 27.26
N THR A 106 6.63 5.15 28.35
CA THR A 106 6.80 5.94 29.57
C THR A 106 8.30 5.99 29.89
N PRO A 107 8.90 7.17 30.14
CA PRO A 107 10.26 7.26 30.64
C PRO A 107 10.19 6.97 32.13
N ASP A 108 10.16 5.69 32.50
CA ASP A 108 10.35 5.33 33.90
C ASP A 108 11.85 5.39 34.24
N ALA A 109 12.13 5.99 35.38
CA ALA A 109 13.44 6.48 35.75
C ALA A 109 14.42 5.34 36.07
N GLY A 110 15.59 5.39 35.44
CA GLY A 110 16.85 4.95 36.04
C GLY A 110 17.22 3.47 35.95
N ARG A 111 18.09 3.12 34.98
CA ARG A 111 19.33 2.38 35.26
C ARG A 111 20.29 2.43 34.06
N LYS A 112 21.55 2.76 34.35
CA LYS A 112 22.67 2.85 33.40
C LYS A 112 23.03 1.47 32.84
N SER A 113 23.17 1.32 31.51
CA SER A 113 23.97 0.28 30.83
C SER A 113 24.22 0.68 29.36
N PRO A 114 25.33 0.24 28.73
CA PRO A 114 26.01 0.98 27.67
C PRO A 114 25.40 0.75 26.27
N ALA A 115 25.68 1.72 25.41
CA ALA A 115 25.17 1.88 24.06
C ALA A 115 25.24 0.62 23.18
N VAL A 116 24.07 0.20 22.68
CA VAL A 116 23.95 -0.34 21.32
C VAL A 116 23.06 0.64 20.56
N ILE A 117 23.69 1.39 19.65
CA ILE A 117 23.03 2.32 18.75
C ILE A 117 22.26 1.48 17.73
N HIS A 118 20.98 1.23 17.96
CA HIS A 118 20.02 1.12 16.86
C HIS A 118 19.14 2.34 16.91
N GLY A 119 19.54 3.32 16.10
CA GLY A 119 18.99 4.66 16.04
C GLY A 119 17.49 4.63 15.81
N LYS A 120 16.77 5.01 16.86
CA LYS A 120 15.47 5.67 16.78
C LYS A 120 15.62 6.90 15.89
N GLY A 121 15.12 6.79 14.67
CA GLY A 121 15.11 7.87 13.69
C GLY A 121 13.73 8.01 13.11
N SER A 122 12.84 8.69 13.83
CA SER A 122 11.66 9.34 13.23
C SER A 122 12.17 10.43 12.32
N ARG A 123 12.66 10.04 11.14
CA ARG A 123 13.14 10.96 10.13
C ARG A 123 11.91 11.40 9.36
N ASN A 124 11.59 12.68 9.44
CA ASN A 124 10.57 13.35 8.64
C ASN A 124 10.72 12.97 7.17
N TRP A 125 9.94 11.97 6.76
CA TRP A 125 9.84 11.38 5.43
C TRP A 125 9.30 12.37 4.38
N LYS A 126 9.01 13.62 4.74
CA LYS A 126 8.57 14.67 3.80
C LYS A 126 9.71 15.21 2.92
N THR A 127 10.98 14.90 3.23
CA THR A 127 12.13 15.48 2.52
C THR A 127 12.58 14.73 1.27
N TRP A 128 12.22 13.44 1.09
CA TRP A 128 12.63 12.64 -0.08
C TRP A 128 11.58 12.48 -1.19
N ILE A 129 10.32 12.88 -0.97
CA ILE A 129 9.23 12.71 -1.97
C ILE A 129 9.19 13.88 -2.97
N ASN A 130 10.02 14.91 -2.77
CA ASN A 130 10.11 16.05 -3.68
C ASN A 130 11.01 15.82 -4.90
N LYS A 131 11.44 14.58 -5.16
CA LYS A 131 12.08 14.24 -6.44
C LYS A 131 10.99 13.83 -7.44
N PRO A 132 10.74 14.61 -8.51
CA PRO A 132 9.89 14.13 -9.58
C PRO A 132 10.57 12.89 -10.18
N PHE A 133 9.87 11.77 -10.15
CA PHE A 133 10.22 10.58 -10.92
C PHE A 133 10.14 10.97 -12.41
N SER A 134 11.23 11.49 -12.97
CA SER A 134 11.40 11.69 -14.40
C SER A 134 11.59 10.32 -15.06
N LEU A 135 10.47 9.61 -15.24
CA LEU A 135 10.41 8.46 -16.13
C LEU A 135 10.63 8.97 -17.56
N LYS A 136 11.90 9.08 -17.97
CA LYS A 136 12.26 9.15 -19.39
C LYS A 136 11.95 7.79 -20.00
N ILE A 137 10.74 7.66 -20.53
CA ILE A 137 10.41 6.59 -21.45
C ILE A 137 11.14 6.92 -22.76
N SER A 138 12.24 6.22 -23.03
CA SER A 138 12.86 6.22 -24.36
C SER A 138 11.96 5.37 -25.26
N SER A 139 11.26 6.00 -26.20
CA SER A 139 10.73 5.31 -27.38
C SER A 139 11.92 5.05 -28.30
N HIS A 140 12.00 3.85 -28.86
CA HIS A 140 12.93 3.50 -29.93
C HIS A 140 12.13 3.13 -31.18
#